data_AF-A0A0V0GT66-F1
#
_entry.id   AF-A0A0V0GT66-F1
#
_cell.length_a   1.000
_cell.length_b   1.000
_cell.length_c   1.000
_cell.angle_alpha   90.00
_cell.angle_beta   90.00
_cell.angle_gamma   90.00
#
_symmetry.space_group_name_H-M   'P 1'
#
loop_
_entity.id
_entity.type
_entity.pdbx_description
1 polymer ?
#
loop_
_entity_poly.entity_id
_entity_poly.type
_entity_poly.pdbx_seq_one_letter_code
_entity_poly.pdbx_strand_id
1 'polypeptide(L)'
;MALCAEVTEKESYDGLCSIGDDKASGVDGYNALFFKKAWLVIKHDINEAVMEFFMTGKLYKAVNCTVVTLLPKVPNPSNIKEYRPIACCTVLYKFIVKVLANRIQKVIATVLSKTQAGFIPKR
;
A
#
# COMPACT_ATOMS: atom_id res chain seq x y z
N MET A 1 12.63 -8.99 -17.50
CA MET A 1 13.17 -8.42 -16.23
C MET A 1 12.05 -8.46 -15.20
N ALA A 2 12.21 -9.16 -14.07
CA ALA A 2 11.10 -9.54 -13.17
C ALA A 2 10.26 -8.37 -12.60
N LEU A 3 10.82 -7.16 -12.56
CA LEU A 3 10.12 -5.95 -12.08
C LEU A 3 9.03 -5.47 -13.05
N CYS A 4 9.28 -5.61 -14.35
CA CYS A 4 8.39 -5.14 -15.42
C CYS A 4 7.51 -6.26 -15.99
N ALA A 5 7.50 -7.43 -15.35
CA ALA A 5 6.61 -8.52 -15.74
C ALA A 5 5.15 -8.13 -15.46
N GLU A 6 4.22 -8.75 -16.16
CA GLU A 6 2.79 -8.57 -15.89
C GLU A 6 2.46 -8.99 -14.44
N VAL A 7 1.52 -8.29 -13.80
CA VAL A 7 1.07 -8.63 -12.43
C VAL A 7 0.07 -9.77 -12.50
N THR A 8 0.27 -10.79 -11.66
CA THR A 8 -0.65 -11.93 -11.57
C THR A 8 -1.71 -11.72 -10.50
N GLU A 9 -2.90 -12.34 -10.65
CA GLU A 9 -3.94 -12.36 -9.61
C GLU A 9 -3.40 -12.88 -8.26
N LYS A 10 -2.44 -13.80 -8.29
CA LYS A 10 -1.77 -14.29 -7.08
C LYS A 10 -0.93 -13.20 -6.42
N GLU A 11 -0.07 -12.50 -7.15
CA GLU A 11 0.72 -11.38 -6.59
C GLU A 11 -0.18 -10.30 -6.01
N SER A 12 -1.29 -10.02 -6.70
CA SER A 12 -2.38 -9.17 -6.25
C SER A 12 -2.95 -9.62 -4.89
N TYR A 13 -3.42 -10.86 -4.80
CA TYR A 13 -4.03 -11.39 -3.58
C TYR A 13 -3.04 -11.49 -2.40
N ASP A 14 -1.80 -11.91 -2.67
CA ASP A 14 -0.73 -11.95 -1.67
C ASP A 14 -0.43 -10.52 -1.14
N GLY A 15 -0.46 -9.53 -2.04
CA GLY A 15 -0.39 -8.11 -1.70
C GLY A 15 -1.47 -7.70 -0.70
N LEU A 16 -2.73 -8.03 -0.97
CA LEU A 16 -3.85 -7.76 -0.06
C LEU A 16 -3.68 -8.46 1.29
N CYS A 17 -3.31 -9.74 1.28
CA CYS A 17 -3.13 -10.53 2.49
C CYS A 17 -2.05 -9.97 3.42
N SER A 18 -1.03 -9.34 2.85
CA SER A 18 0.05 -8.71 3.60
C SER A 18 -0.30 -7.38 4.28
N ILE A 19 -1.47 -6.81 3.97
CA ILE A 19 -1.99 -5.61 4.65
C ILE A 19 -2.79 -6.07 5.89
N GLY A 20 -2.47 -5.53 7.07
CA GLY A 20 -3.20 -5.86 8.30
C GLY A 20 -4.68 -5.48 8.25
N ASP A 21 -5.53 -6.31 8.86
CA ASP A 21 -7.00 -6.12 8.87
C ASP A 21 -7.41 -4.85 9.63
N ASP A 22 -6.61 -4.47 10.62
CA ASP A 22 -6.78 -3.35 11.53
C ASP A 22 -6.30 -2.00 10.95
N LYS A 23 -5.76 -1.99 9.72
CA LYS A 23 -5.24 -0.76 9.14
C LYS A 23 -6.37 0.20 8.80
N ALA A 24 -6.15 1.47 9.16
CA ALA A 24 -7.09 2.56 8.89
C ALA A 24 -7.50 2.60 7.41
N SER A 25 -8.79 2.83 7.16
CA SER A 25 -9.35 3.02 5.83
C SER A 25 -8.91 4.35 5.22
N GLY A 26 -9.11 4.50 3.91
CA GLY A 26 -8.98 5.79 3.25
C GLY A 26 -10.24 6.63 3.38
N VAL A 27 -10.39 7.60 2.48
CA VAL A 27 -11.59 8.44 2.36
C VAL A 27 -12.86 7.64 2.01
N ASP A 28 -12.68 6.44 1.47
CA ASP A 28 -13.74 5.51 1.06
C ASP A 28 -14.31 4.68 2.21
N GLY A 29 -13.71 4.71 3.39
CA GLY A 29 -14.20 4.00 4.58
C GLY A 29 -13.98 2.48 4.58
N TYR A 30 -13.40 1.90 3.53
CA TYR A 30 -13.14 0.47 3.46
C TYR A 30 -11.74 0.12 3.97
N ASN A 31 -11.65 -0.86 4.87
CA ASN A 31 -10.39 -1.39 5.39
C ASN A 31 -10.00 -2.70 4.69
N ALA A 32 -8.79 -3.21 4.96
CA ALA A 32 -8.29 -4.42 4.29
C ALA A 32 -9.17 -5.66 4.57
N LEU A 33 -9.78 -5.75 5.75
CA LEU A 33 -10.67 -6.85 6.11
C LEU A 33 -11.87 -6.95 5.15
N PHE A 34 -12.49 -5.81 4.81
CA PHE A 34 -13.57 -5.78 3.82
C PHE A 34 -13.13 -6.41 2.50
N PHE A 35 -12.00 -5.96 1.93
CA PHE A 35 -11.50 -6.47 0.65
C PHE A 35 -11.19 -7.97 0.71
N LYS A 36 -10.62 -8.46 1.81
CA LYS A 36 -10.33 -9.90 2.00
C LYS A 36 -11.62 -10.73 2.07
N LYS A 37 -12.62 -10.25 2.81
CA LYS A 37 -13.91 -10.95 2.97
C LYS A 37 -14.75 -10.92 1.70
N ALA A 38 -14.73 -9.79 0.98
CA ALA A 38 -15.47 -9.60 -0.26
C ALA A 38 -14.71 -10.08 -1.50
N TRP A 39 -13.50 -10.64 -1.36
CA TRP A 39 -12.60 -10.93 -2.47
C TRP A 39 -13.27 -11.72 -3.60
N LEU A 40 -14.03 -12.77 -3.28
CA LEU A 40 -14.70 -13.59 -4.30
C LEU A 40 -15.70 -12.81 -5.16
N VAL A 41 -16.21 -11.68 -4.66
CA VAL A 41 -17.16 -10.81 -5.36
C VAL A 41 -16.42 -9.73 -6.15
N ILE A 42 -15.44 -9.07 -5.54
CA ILE A 42 -14.81 -7.85 -6.10
C ILE A 42 -13.49 -8.11 -6.83
N LYS A 43 -12.94 -9.33 -6.77
CA LYS A 43 -11.58 -9.62 -7.27
C LYS A 43 -11.39 -9.28 -8.74
N HIS A 44 -12.42 -9.41 -9.57
CA HIS A 44 -12.32 -9.11 -10.99
C HIS A 44 -11.96 -7.64 -11.19
N ASP A 45 -12.80 -6.74 -10.68
CA ASP A 45 -12.65 -5.30 -10.81
C ASP A 45 -11.35 -4.80 -10.16
N ILE A 46 -10.98 -5.37 -9.01
CA ILE A 46 -9.73 -5.01 -8.32
C ILE A 46 -8.51 -5.42 -9.14
N ASN A 47 -8.49 -6.64 -9.69
CA ASN A 47 -7.36 -7.08 -10.51
C ASN A 47 -7.26 -6.30 -11.80
N GLU A 48 -8.38 -6.01 -12.46
CA GLU A 48 -8.41 -5.19 -13.68
C GLU A 48 -7.82 -3.79 -13.42
N ALA A 49 -8.26 -3.12 -12.35
CA ALA A 49 -7.73 -1.80 -11.97
C ALA A 49 -6.23 -1.83 -11.64
N VAL A 50 -5.76 -2.90 -10.97
CA VAL A 50 -4.34 -3.07 -10.66
C VAL A 50 -3.54 -3.30 -11.94
N MET A 51 -3.97 -4.22 -12.81
CA MET A 51 -3.30 -4.51 -14.07
C MET A 51 -3.26 -3.27 -14.97
N GLU A 52 -4.35 -2.52 -15.07
CA GLU A 52 -4.40 -1.26 -15.82
C GLU A 52 -3.36 -0.26 -15.32
N PHE A 53 -3.20 -0.10 -13.99
CA PHE A 53 -2.16 0.75 -13.43
C PHE A 53 -0.76 0.29 -13.87
N PHE A 54 -0.47 -1.01 -13.82
CA PHE A 54 0.85 -1.52 -14.19
C PHE A 54 1.13 -1.46 -15.70
N MET A 55 0.08 -1.50 -16.54
CA MET A 55 0.22 -1.33 -17.98
C MET A 55 0.38 0.15 -18.39
N THR A 56 -0.37 1.05 -17.76
CA THR A 56 -0.50 2.45 -18.20
C THR A 56 0.30 3.44 -17.36
N GLY A 57 0.69 3.07 -16.14
CA GLY A 57 1.24 3.97 -15.13
C GLY A 57 0.24 4.99 -14.58
N LYS A 58 -1.06 4.86 -14.90
CA LYS A 58 -2.09 5.81 -14.50
C LYS A 58 -2.90 5.25 -13.34
N LEU A 59 -3.05 6.05 -12.29
CA LEU A 59 -3.86 5.71 -11.13
C LEU A 59 -5.18 6.48 -11.18
N TYR A 60 -6.29 5.80 -10.90
CA TYR A 60 -7.59 6.46 -10.79
C TYR A 60 -7.58 7.51 -9.66
N LYS A 61 -8.07 8.71 -9.96
CA LYS A 61 -7.92 9.87 -9.05
C LYS A 61 -8.51 9.62 -7.66
N ALA A 62 -9.67 8.96 -7.57
CA ALA A 62 -10.30 8.69 -6.28
C ALA A 62 -9.47 7.72 -5.43
N VAL A 63 -8.78 6.76 -6.05
CA VAL A 63 -7.87 5.84 -5.35
C VAL A 63 -6.67 6.58 -4.76
N ASN A 64 -6.21 7.63 -5.45
CA ASN A 64 -5.13 8.50 -5.00
C ASN A 64 -5.54 9.53 -3.92
N CYS A 65 -6.83 9.61 -3.58
CA CYS A 65 -7.28 10.50 -2.50
C CYS A 65 -6.80 9.98 -1.14
N THR A 66 -6.07 10.83 -0.43
CA THR A 66 -5.46 10.51 0.86
C THR A 66 -5.99 11.46 1.92
N VAL A 67 -6.49 10.93 3.03
CA VAL A 67 -6.89 11.73 4.19
C VAL A 67 -5.67 11.93 5.08
N VAL A 68 -5.41 13.16 5.53
CA VAL A 68 -4.35 13.43 6.51
C VAL A 68 -4.97 13.52 7.89
N THR A 69 -4.57 12.60 8.77
CA THR A 69 -4.99 12.59 10.18
C THR A 69 -3.81 12.98 11.08
N LEU A 70 -4.06 13.80 12.09
CA LEU A 70 -3.05 14.21 13.06
C LEU A 70 -3.10 13.28 14.28
N LEU A 71 -2.02 12.52 14.52
CA LEU A 71 -1.88 11.69 15.71
C LEU A 71 -1.05 12.44 16.77
N PRO A 72 -1.54 12.60 18.01
CA PRO A 72 -0.76 13.24 19.07
C PRO A 72 0.50 12.44 19.41
N LYS A 73 1.64 13.13 19.58
CA LYS A 73 2.90 12.52 20.07
C LYS A 73 3.04 12.59 21.58
N VAL A 74 2.33 13.49 22.22
CA VAL A 74 2.37 13.75 23.68
C VAL A 74 0.93 13.88 24.21
N PRO A 75 0.69 13.64 25.51
CA PRO A 75 -0.58 13.97 26.15
C PRO A 75 -0.86 15.48 26.06
N ASN A 76 -2.12 15.86 25.80
CA ASN A 76 -2.58 17.25 25.72
C ASN A 76 -1.73 18.15 24.80
N PRO A 77 -1.63 17.82 23.50
CA PRO A 77 -0.88 18.62 22.54
C PRO A 77 -1.44 20.05 22.42
N SER A 78 -0.54 21.02 22.49
CA SER A 78 -0.81 22.46 22.51
C SER A 78 -0.45 23.17 21.20
N ASN A 79 0.38 22.54 20.35
CA ASN A 79 0.80 23.13 19.07
C ASN A 79 0.99 22.06 17.97
N ILE A 80 1.04 22.49 16.71
CA ILE A 80 1.06 21.57 15.55
C ILE A 80 2.30 20.67 15.50
N LYS A 81 3.45 21.11 16.06
CA LYS A 81 4.68 20.32 16.07
C LYS A 81 4.57 19.10 16.99
N GLU A 82 3.58 19.06 17.86
CA GLU A 82 3.31 17.93 18.77
C GLU A 82 2.44 16.84 18.14
N TYR A 83 1.97 17.04 16.92
CA TYR A 83 1.27 16.03 16.14
C TYR A 83 2.21 15.36 15.12
N ARG A 84 1.91 14.11 14.80
CA ARG A 84 2.45 13.40 13.65
C ARG A 84 1.36 13.32 12.59
N PRO A 85 1.55 13.92 11.39
CA PRO A 85 0.63 13.70 10.29
C PRO A 85 0.75 12.26 9.79
N ILE A 86 -0.39 11.61 9.57
CA ILE A 86 -0.50 10.26 9.01
C ILE A 86 -1.36 10.36 7.75
N ALA A 87 -0.84 9.83 6.66
CA ALA A 87 -1.54 9.69 5.38
C ALA A 87 -2.37 8.39 5.37
N CYS A 88 -3.69 8.53 5.43
CA CYS A 88 -4.67 7.46 5.32
C CYS A 88 -5.10 7.31 3.85
N CYS A 89 -4.36 6.51 3.11
CA CYS A 89 -4.67 6.17 1.71
C CYS A 89 -5.74 5.07 1.62
N THR A 90 -6.44 5.00 0.48
CA THR A 90 -7.34 3.88 0.15
C THR A 90 -6.61 2.53 0.19
N VAL A 91 -7.34 1.45 0.45
CA VAL A 91 -6.72 0.10 0.44
C VAL A 91 -6.22 -0.26 -0.94
N LEU A 92 -6.92 0.13 -2.01
CA LEU A 92 -6.49 -0.12 -3.39
C LEU A 92 -5.17 0.60 -3.72
N TYR A 93 -4.96 1.82 -3.20
CA TYR A 93 -3.65 2.48 -3.28
C TYR A 93 -2.57 1.67 -2.57
N LYS A 94 -2.83 1.29 -1.31
CA LYS A 94 -1.90 0.50 -0.48
C LYS A 94 -1.56 -0.84 -1.15
N PHE A 95 -2.53 -1.45 -1.81
CA PHE A 95 -2.40 -2.68 -2.57
C PHE A 95 -1.39 -2.52 -3.72
N ILE A 96 -1.59 -1.53 -4.59
CA ILE A 96 -0.71 -1.27 -5.74
C ILE A 96 0.73 -1.03 -5.28
N VAL A 97 0.91 -0.18 -4.27
CA VAL A 97 2.22 0.12 -3.69
C VAL A 97 2.84 -1.13 -3.05
N LYS A 98 2.03 -2.03 -2.47
CA LYS A 98 2.52 -3.26 -1.87
C LYS A 98 3.04 -4.25 -2.90
N VAL A 99 2.37 -4.38 -4.05
CA VAL A 99 2.88 -5.17 -5.19
C VAL A 99 4.22 -4.62 -5.67
N LEU A 100 4.33 -3.30 -5.84
CA LEU A 100 5.59 -2.63 -6.21
C LEU A 100 6.69 -2.90 -5.17
N ALA A 101 6.40 -2.70 -3.88
CA ALA A 101 7.36 -2.91 -2.80
C ALA A 101 7.87 -4.36 -2.76
N ASN A 102 6.97 -5.33 -2.90
CA ASN A 102 7.33 -6.76 -2.90
C ASN A 102 8.22 -7.12 -4.10
N ARG A 103 8.01 -6.49 -5.26
CA ARG A 103 8.88 -6.66 -6.44
C ARG A 103 10.25 -6.02 -6.24
N ILE A 104 10.28 -4.77 -5.77
CA ILE A 104 11.52 -4.03 -5.48
C ILE A 104 12.36 -4.75 -4.43
N GLN A 105 11.73 -5.31 -3.40
CA GLN A 105 12.40 -6.04 -2.33
C GLN A 105 13.26 -7.22 -2.84
N LYS A 106 12.90 -7.82 -3.98
CA LYS A 106 13.67 -8.92 -4.59
C LYS A 106 15.03 -8.47 -5.15
N VAL A 107 15.19 -7.16 -5.45
CA VAL A 107 16.39 -6.61 -6.07
C VAL A 107 17.07 -5.54 -5.22
N ILE A 108 16.39 -4.95 -4.24
CA ILE A 108 16.88 -3.77 -3.51
C ILE A 108 18.24 -4.02 -2.84
N ALA A 109 18.54 -5.25 -2.44
CA ALA A 109 19.81 -5.62 -1.83
C ALA A 109 21.02 -5.54 -2.78
N THR A 110 20.81 -5.56 -4.10
CA THR A 110 21.91 -5.45 -5.10
C THR A 110 22.29 -4.01 -5.41
N VAL A 111 21.40 -3.06 -5.12
CA VAL A 111 21.58 -1.63 -5.44
C VAL A 111 21.95 -0.77 -4.23
N LEU A 112 21.81 -1.32 -3.01
CA LEU A 112 22.09 -0.60 -1.77
C LEU A 112 23.45 -0.94 -1.17
N SER A 113 24.06 0.07 -0.55
CA SER A 113 25.26 -0.09 0.28
C SER A 113 25.04 -1.10 1.41
N LYS A 114 26.12 -1.78 1.83
CA LYS A 114 26.13 -2.62 3.04
C LYS A 114 25.86 -1.82 4.32
N THR A 115 26.06 -0.50 4.29
CA THR A 115 25.83 0.39 5.43
C THR A 115 24.36 0.78 5.64
N GLN A 116 23.47 0.48 4.69
CA GLN A 116 22.04 0.73 4.84
C GLN A 116 21.40 -0.33 5.74
N ALA A 117 21.05 0.07 6.97
CA ALA A 117 20.40 -0.78 7.97
C ALA A 117 18.86 -0.63 8.01
N GLY A 118 18.33 0.54 7.62
CA GLY A 118 16.89 0.80 7.69
C GLY A 118 16.11 0.17 6.54
N PHE A 119 14.98 -0.45 6.86
CA PHE A 119 13.94 -0.93 5.92
C PHE A 119 14.39 -2.02 4.94
N ILE A 120 15.44 -2.78 5.28
CA ILE A 120 15.90 -3.94 4.52
C ILE A 120 15.55 -5.20 5.30
N PRO A 121 14.83 -6.16 4.71
CA PRO A 121 14.51 -7.41 5.39
C PRO A 121 15.78 -8.13 5.82
N LYS A 122 15.81 -8.60 7.08
CA LYS A 122 16.93 -9.36 7.66
C LYS A 122 18.24 -8.57 7.75
N ARG A 123 18.16 -7.23 7.79
CA ARG A 123 19.27 -6.32 8.09
C ARG A 123 18.86 -5.34 9.18
#